data_AF-A0A3R7AAL1-F1
#
_entry.id   AF-A0A3R7AAL1-F1
#
_cell.length_a   1.000
_cell.length_b   1.000
_cell.length_c   1.000
_cell.angle_alpha   90.00
_cell.angle_beta   90.00
_cell.angle_gamma   90.00
#
_symmetry.space_group_name_H-M   'P 1'
#
loop_
_entity.id
_entity.type
_entity.pdbx_description
1 polymer ?
#
loop_
_entity_poly.entity_id
_entity_poly.type
_entity_poly.pdbx_seq_one_letter_code
_entity_poly.pdbx_strand_id
1 'polypeptide(L)'
;MFPTHKDCRNFKDGNCILLGIPVDPNKPACPRFIAKSITPQMSLAYHDFSSLHNAKNGMPKVSLIDLRNRLDKAEVKLREIKAMLNNIK
;
A
#
# COMPACT_ATOMS: atom_id res chain seq x y z
N MET A 1 -4.40 -2.05 -29.39
CA MET A 1 -4.65 -3.24 -28.57
C MET A 1 -5.11 -2.76 -27.21
N PHE A 2 -6.22 -3.30 -26.67
CA PHE A 2 -6.72 -2.92 -25.35
C PHE A 2 -6.01 -3.73 -24.26
N PRO A 3 -5.70 -3.14 -23.09
CA PRO A 3 -5.10 -3.88 -21.99
C PRO A 3 -6.05 -4.97 -21.50
N THR A 4 -5.48 -6.08 -21.02
CA THR A 4 -6.24 -7.21 -20.48
C THR A 4 -6.04 -7.35 -18.98
N HIS A 5 -6.89 -8.13 -18.31
CA HIS A 5 -6.75 -8.30 -16.86
C HIS A 5 -5.40 -8.90 -16.45
N LYS A 6 -4.77 -9.75 -17.27
CA LYS A 6 -3.42 -10.28 -16.96
C LYS A 6 -2.34 -9.20 -16.83
N ASP A 7 -2.54 -8.06 -17.49
CA ASP A 7 -1.63 -6.92 -17.51
C ASP A 7 -1.85 -5.99 -16.29
N CYS A 8 -2.90 -6.23 -15.50
CA CYS A 8 -3.29 -5.40 -14.37
C CYS A 8 -2.49 -5.75 -13.11
N ARG A 9 -1.98 -4.75 -12.39
CA ARG A 9 -1.27 -4.88 -11.10
C ARG A 9 -2.08 -5.66 -10.06
N ASN A 10 -3.40 -5.58 -10.14
CA ASN A 10 -4.31 -6.24 -9.20
C ASN A 10 -4.73 -7.66 -9.66
N PHE A 11 -4.18 -8.17 -10.75
CA PHE A 11 -4.44 -9.55 -11.18
C PHE A 11 -3.45 -10.52 -10.55
N LYS A 12 -3.99 -11.54 -9.87
CA LYS A 12 -3.22 -12.63 -9.26
C LYS A 12 -4.02 -13.93 -9.34
N ASP A 13 -3.42 -14.97 -9.91
CA ASP A 13 -3.95 -16.34 -9.93
C ASP A 13 -5.41 -16.46 -10.40
N GLY A 14 -5.77 -15.73 -11.48
CA GLY A 14 -7.13 -15.74 -12.04
C GLY A 14 -8.12 -14.81 -11.32
N ASN A 15 -7.69 -14.09 -10.29
CA ASN A 15 -8.53 -13.22 -9.48
C ASN A 15 -8.08 -11.75 -9.55
N CYS A 16 -9.04 -10.84 -9.43
CA CYS A 16 -8.81 -9.44 -9.14
C CYS A 16 -8.73 -9.24 -7.62
N ILE A 17 -7.53 -9.03 -7.08
CA ILE A 17 -7.33 -8.89 -5.61
C ILE A 17 -7.94 -7.62 -5.02
N LEU A 18 -8.20 -6.60 -5.86
CA LEU A 18 -8.88 -5.38 -5.44
C LEU A 18 -10.35 -5.63 -5.11
N LEU A 19 -10.98 -6.58 -5.80
CA LEU A 19 -12.41 -6.89 -5.69
C LEU A 19 -12.70 -8.25 -5.06
N GLY A 20 -11.70 -9.14 -4.99
CA GLY A 20 -11.87 -10.52 -4.54
C GLY A 20 -12.70 -11.40 -5.49
N ILE A 21 -12.77 -11.06 -6.78
CA ILE A 21 -13.57 -11.81 -7.77
C ILE A 21 -12.69 -12.49 -8.83
N PRO A 22 -13.13 -13.64 -9.37
CA PRO A 22 -12.49 -14.24 -10.54
C PRO A 22 -12.64 -13.34 -11.75
N VAL A 23 -11.58 -13.23 -12.55
CA VAL A 23 -11.56 -12.44 -13.80
C VAL A 23 -10.85 -13.22 -14.90
N ASP A 24 -11.34 -13.05 -16.14
CA ASP A 24 -10.71 -13.66 -17.30
C ASP A 24 -9.42 -12.90 -17.67
N PRO A 25 -8.25 -13.55 -17.65
CA PRO A 25 -6.96 -12.90 -17.91
C PRO A 25 -6.83 -12.30 -19.30
N ASN A 26 -7.57 -12.81 -20.29
CA ASN A 26 -7.43 -12.42 -21.70
C ASN A 26 -8.51 -11.42 -22.15
N LYS A 27 -9.51 -11.13 -21.32
CA LYS A 27 -10.53 -10.12 -21.62
C LYS A 27 -10.05 -8.71 -21.31
N PRO A 28 -10.65 -7.69 -21.97
CA PRO A 28 -10.35 -6.29 -21.71
C PRO A 28 -10.41 -5.96 -20.22
N ALA A 29 -9.46 -5.15 -19.76
CA ALA A 29 -9.41 -4.72 -18.38
C ALA A 29 -10.57 -3.77 -18.03
N CYS A 30 -11.01 -3.79 -16.77
CA CYS A 30 -12.05 -2.87 -16.30
C CYS A 30 -11.54 -1.41 -16.20
N PRO A 31 -12.44 -0.42 -16.02
CA PRO A 31 -12.05 1.00 -15.88
C PRO A 31 -11.10 1.33 -14.72
N ARG A 32 -10.91 0.40 -13.76
CA ARG A 32 -9.96 0.53 -12.64
C ARG A 32 -8.60 -0.13 -12.95
N PHE A 33 -8.28 -0.31 -14.23
CA PHE A 33 -7.03 -0.89 -14.67
C PHE A 33 -5.84 -0.06 -14.18
N ILE A 34 -4.86 -0.75 -13.60
CA ILE A 34 -3.56 -0.19 -13.24
C ILE A 34 -2.53 -1.12 -13.85
N ALA A 35 -1.66 -0.64 -14.72
CA ALA A 35 -0.65 -1.48 -15.37
C ALA A 35 0.31 -2.09 -14.35
N LYS A 36 0.72 -3.35 -14.56
CA LYS A 36 1.88 -3.92 -13.87
C LYS A 36 3.10 -3.09 -14.23
N SER A 37 3.80 -2.54 -13.24
CA SER A 37 5.12 -1.98 -13.47
C SER A 37 6.06 -3.14 -13.81
N ILE A 38 6.40 -3.29 -15.09
CA ILE A 38 7.56 -4.08 -15.50
C ILE A 38 8.76 -3.21 -15.13
N THR A 39 9.13 -3.18 -13.86
CA THR A 39 10.46 -2.70 -13.51
C THR A 39 11.41 -3.73 -14.10
N PRO A 40 12.26 -3.38 -15.08
CA PRO A 40 13.32 -4.29 -15.47
C PRO A 40 14.09 -4.62 -14.18
N GLN A 41 14.29 -5.90 -13.90
CA GLN A 41 15.20 -6.33 -12.84
C GLN A 41 16.61 -5.91 -13.23
N MET A 42 16.94 -4.64 -13.04
CA MET A 42 18.30 -4.17 -12.91
C MET A 42 18.58 -4.15 -11.42
N SER A 43 19.24 -5.22 -10.96
CA SER A 43 19.82 -5.30 -9.63
C SER A 43 20.73 -4.10 -9.38
N LEU A 44 20.65 -3.56 -8.14
CA LEU A 44 21.50 -2.54 -7.52
C LEU A 44 21.28 -1.08 -7.97
N ALA A 45 20.22 -0.45 -7.46
CA ALA A 45 20.30 0.89 -6.90
C ALA A 45 19.05 1.20 -6.04
N TYR A 46 19.22 1.13 -4.72
CA TYR A 46 18.44 1.97 -3.81
C TYR A 46 18.89 3.43 -4.00
N HIS A 47 18.40 4.08 -5.04
CA HIS A 47 18.43 5.52 -5.25
C HIS A 47 17.23 5.77 -6.18
N ASP A 48 16.25 6.62 -5.93
CA ASP A 48 16.23 7.82 -5.14
C ASP A 48 14.75 8.22 -5.03
N PHE A 49 14.14 8.09 -3.85
CA PHE A 49 12.79 8.62 -3.59
C PHE A 49 12.82 10.14 -3.33
N SER A 50 13.97 10.82 -3.50
CA SER A 50 14.09 12.25 -3.25
C SER A 50 13.68 13.14 -4.42
N SER A 51 13.36 12.57 -5.58
CA SER A 51 13.15 13.36 -6.81
C SER A 51 11.72 13.28 -7.34
N LEU A 52 10.70 13.46 -6.49
CA LEU A 52 9.39 13.90 -6.95
C LEU A 52 8.52 14.59 -5.89
N HIS A 53 8.95 15.72 -5.31
CA HIS A 53 7.99 16.67 -4.72
C HIS A 53 8.45 18.11 -4.92
N ASN A 54 8.21 18.63 -6.13
CA ASN A 54 7.89 20.04 -6.29
C ASN A 54 6.36 20.13 -6.42
N ALA A 55 5.69 20.22 -5.28
CA ALA A 55 4.25 20.51 -5.22
C ALA A 55 4.00 21.43 -4.03
N LYS A 56 3.67 22.66 -4.36
CA LYS A 56 3.12 23.68 -3.47
C LYS A 56 1.98 23.07 -2.65
N ASN A 57 2.05 23.25 -1.33
CA ASN A 57 1.01 23.16 -0.29
C ASN A 57 1.51 22.32 0.91
N GLY A 58 1.60 22.97 2.07
CA GLY A 58 2.15 22.44 3.31
C GLY A 58 1.38 21.24 3.88
N MET A 59 1.70 20.05 3.38
CA MET A 59 1.32 18.78 4.00
C MET A 59 2.48 18.33 4.88
N PRO A 60 2.30 18.13 6.21
CA PRO A 60 3.37 17.68 7.08
C PRO A 60 3.93 16.36 6.55
N LYS A 61 5.19 16.37 6.13
CA LYS A 61 5.92 15.16 5.72
C LYS A 61 6.02 14.26 6.95
N VAL A 62 5.08 13.32 7.08
CA VAL A 62 5.07 12.34 8.18
C VAL A 62 6.40 11.60 8.12
N SER A 63 7.25 11.81 9.14
CA SER A 63 8.56 11.19 9.21
C SER A 63 8.45 9.79 9.83
N LEU A 64 9.39 8.89 9.50
CA LEU A 64 9.43 7.57 10.14
C LEU A 64 9.62 7.67 11.65
N ILE A 65 10.27 8.73 12.12
CA ILE A 65 10.43 9.03 13.54
C ILE A 65 9.08 9.40 14.15
N ASP A 66 8.27 10.24 13.49
CA ASP A 66 6.91 10.55 13.93
C ASP A 66 6.04 9.28 14.00
N LEU A 67 6.13 8.42 12.99
CA LEU A 67 5.36 7.19 12.96
C LEU A 67 5.78 6.22 14.07
N ARG A 68 7.08 6.09 14.34
CA ARG A 68 7.60 5.29 15.47
C ARG A 68 7.07 5.82 16.80
N ASN A 69 7.17 7.13 17.02
CA ASN A 69 6.69 7.76 18.24
C ASN A 69 5.17 7.56 18.43
N ARG A 70 4.40 7.55 17.33
CA ARG A 70 2.97 7.28 17.37
C ARG A 70 2.67 5.82 17.73
N LEU A 71 3.48 4.89 17.26
CA LEU A 71 3.36 3.47 17.61
C LEU A 71 3.65 3.26 19.09
N ASP A 72 4.75 3.81 19.61
CA ASP A 72 5.14 3.70 21.02
C ASP A 72 4.02 4.24 21.95
N LYS A 73 3.40 5.38 21.57
CA LYS A 73 2.26 5.94 22.31
C LYS A 73 1.03 5.05 22.26
N ALA A 74 0.74 4.44 21.12
CA ALA A 74 -0.40 3.53 20.98
C ALA A 74 -0.22 2.28 21.85
N GLU A 75 0.98 1.72 21.90
CA GLU A 75 1.30 0.57 22.74
C GLU A 75 1.13 0.86 24.23
N VAL A 76 1.54 2.05 24.69
CA VAL A 76 1.32 2.48 26.09
C VAL A 76 -0.18 2.52 26.42
N LYS A 77 -0.99 3.16 25.57
CA LYS A 77 -2.45 3.26 25.79
C LYS A 77 -3.12 1.89 25.81
N LEU A 78 -2.68 0.97 24.95
CA LEU A 78 -3.21 -0.40 24.95
C LEU A 78 -2.90 -1.13 26.26
N ARG A 79 -1.72 -0.92 26.86
CA ARG A 79 -1.39 -1.48 28.18
C ARG A 79 -2.30 -0.92 29.28
N GLU A 80 -2.56 0.38 29.27
CA GLU A 80 -3.45 1.04 30.23
C GLU A 80 -4.88 0.48 30.13
N ILE A 81 -5.44 0.43 28.92
CA ILE A 81 -6.78 -0.12 28.68
C ILE A 81 -6.85 -1.58 29.16
N LYS A 82 -5.84 -2.39 28.85
CA LYS A 82 -5.78 -3.78 29.30
C LYS A 82 -5.74 -3.89 30.82
N ALA A 83 -5.00 -3.02 31.51
CA ALA A 83 -4.96 -2.98 32.97
C ALA A 83 -6.33 -2.59 33.55
N MET A 84 -6.99 -1.57 32.99
CA MET A 84 -8.34 -1.17 33.40
C MET A 84 -9.34 -2.32 33.27
N LEU A 85 -9.30 -3.05 32.15
CA LEU A 85 -10.17 -4.21 31.92
C LEU A 85 -9.90 -5.35 32.91
N ASN A 86 -8.65 -5.57 33.32
CA ASN A 86 -8.31 -6.59 34.32
C ASN A 86 -8.86 -6.25 35.71
N ASN A 87 -9.01 -4.96 36.04
CA ASN A 87 -9.55 -4.50 37.33
C ASN A 87 -11.09 -4.50 37.37
N ILE A 88 -11.77 -4.84 36.27
CA ILE A 88 -13.24 -4.95 36.18
C ILE A 88 -13.71 -6.40 36.41
N LYS A 89 -12.80 -7.37 36.41
CA LYS A 89 -13.07 -8.77 36.78
C LYS A 89 -13.00 -8.97 38.28
#